data_AF-A0AA92DPV3-F1
#
_entry.id   AF-A0AA92DPV3-F1
#
_cell.length_a   1.000
_cell.length_b   1.000
_cell.length_c   1.000
_cell.angle_alpha   90.00
_cell.angle_beta   90.00
_cell.angle_gamma   90.00
#
_symmetry.space_group_name_H-M   'P 1'
#
loop_
_entity.id
_entity.type
_entity.pdbx_description
1 polymer ?
#
loop_
_entity_poly.entity_id
_entity_poly.type
_entity_poly.pdbx_seq_one_letter_code
_entity_poly.pdbx_strand_id
1 'polypeptide(L)'
;MAQSEASFTITQEQLKGLEDAIRNAPIEGMGPKENFCTVWPSAKGGLEALRMILSFVPGVSVIAGPAISIVIAAGDAAKSALCK
;
A
#
# COMPACT_ATOMS: atom_id res chain seq x y z
N MET A 1 6.69 28.87 -20.86
CA MET A 1 6.50 27.41 -20.75
C MET A 1 7.78 26.85 -20.15
N ALA A 2 7.80 26.51 -18.87
CA ALA A 2 8.92 25.81 -18.24
C ALA A 2 8.36 24.95 -17.10
N GLN A 3 8.79 23.70 -17.11
CA GLN A 3 8.22 22.55 -16.42
C GLN A 3 8.38 22.69 -14.90
N SER A 4 7.29 22.59 -14.15
CA SER A 4 7.35 22.25 -12.73
C SER A 4 7.66 20.77 -12.63
N GLU A 5 8.94 20.45 -12.51
CA GLU A 5 9.38 19.15 -12.02
C GLU A 5 8.89 19.00 -10.58
N ALA A 6 7.73 18.37 -10.41
CA ALA A 6 7.29 17.88 -9.12
C ALA A 6 8.23 16.74 -8.72
N SER A 7 9.38 17.10 -8.16
CA SER A 7 10.31 16.17 -7.52
C SER A 7 9.61 15.66 -6.26
N PHE A 8 8.85 14.58 -6.42
CA PHE A 8 8.23 13.84 -5.33
C PHE A 8 9.34 13.05 -4.64
N THR A 9 10.09 13.72 -3.77
CA THR A 9 11.07 13.06 -2.91
C THR A 9 10.31 12.33 -1.81
N ILE A 10 9.83 11.11 -2.10
CA ILE A 10 9.70 10.14 -1.01
C ILE A 10 11.12 9.99 -0.49
N THR A 11 11.42 10.59 0.66
CA THR A 11 12.74 10.48 1.25
C THR A 11 13.04 9.00 1.49
N GLN A 12 14.25 8.56 1.12
CA GLN A 12 14.73 7.19 1.35
C GLN A 12 14.47 6.72 2.79
N GLU A 13 14.47 7.64 3.76
CA GLU A 13 14.12 7.38 5.15
C GLU A 13 12.67 6.92 5.36
N GLN A 14 11.71 7.49 4.63
CA GLN A 14 10.30 7.07 4.65
C GLN A 14 10.12 5.68 4.03
N LEU A 15 10.84 5.40 2.93
CA LEU A 15 10.88 4.07 2.32
C LEU A 15 11.49 3.04 3.27
N LYS A 16 12.60 3.38 3.91
CA LYS A 16 13.32 2.49 4.81
C LYS A 16 12.54 2.21 6.09
N GLY A 17 11.85 3.20 6.65
CA GLY A 17 10.96 3.01 7.80
C GLY A 17 9.75 2.13 7.48
N LEU A 18 9.19 2.26 6.26
CA LEU A 18 8.12 1.38 5.78
C LEU A 18 8.64 -0.05 5.54
N GLU A 19 9.84 -0.18 4.94
CA GLU A 19 10.48 -1.46 4.71
C GLU A 19 10.77 -2.18 6.03
N ASP A 20 11.33 -1.49 7.03
CA ASP A 20 11.58 -2.05 8.37
C ASP A 20 10.27 -2.46 9.06
N ALA A 21 9.19 -1.69 8.90
CA ALA A 21 7.87 -2.04 9.45
C ALA A 21 7.25 -3.28 8.78
N ILE A 22 7.46 -3.46 7.47
CA ILE A 22 7.00 -4.66 6.74
C ILE A 22 7.88 -5.86 7.10
N ARG A 23 9.20 -5.66 7.19
CA ARG A 23 10.19 -6.71 7.40
C ARG A 23 10.20 -7.25 8.83
N ASN A 24 9.90 -6.40 9.81
CA ASN A 24 9.74 -6.79 11.23
C ASN A 24 8.28 -7.04 11.61
N ALA A 25 7.35 -7.08 10.65
CA ALA A 25 6.02 -7.58 10.95
C ALA A 25 6.18 -9.01 11.50
N PRO A 26 5.60 -9.34 12.67
CA PRO A 26 5.72 -10.66 13.27
C PRO A 26 4.89 -11.64 12.45
N ILE A 27 5.51 -12.23 11.42
CA ILE A 27 4.95 -13.27 10.54
C ILE A 27 5.72 -14.59 10.70
N GLU A 28 6.34 -14.80 11.86
CA GLU A 28 6.96 -16.07 12.24
C GLU A 28 5.91 -17.01 12.85
N GLY A 29 5.69 -18.16 12.21
CA GLY A 29 4.92 -19.28 12.77
C GLY A 29 3.51 -19.51 12.23
N MET A 30 2.97 -18.60 11.39
CA MET A 30 1.66 -18.76 10.74
C MET A 30 1.81 -19.12 9.25
N GLY A 31 0.88 -19.89 8.69
CA GLY A 31 0.87 -20.20 7.26
C GLY A 31 0.69 -18.92 6.41
N PRO A 32 1.11 -18.90 5.12
CA PRO A 32 0.98 -17.72 4.26
C PRO A 32 -0.44 -17.18 4.17
N LYS A 33 -1.43 -18.05 4.34
CA LYS A 33 -2.84 -17.72 4.49
C LYS A 33 -3.13 -16.91 5.78
N GLU A 34 -2.76 -17.43 6.94
CA GLU A 34 -3.02 -16.80 8.24
C GLU A 34 -2.27 -15.47 8.40
N ASN A 35 -1.04 -15.42 7.86
CA ASN A 35 -0.24 -14.19 7.74
C ASN A 35 -0.97 -13.13 6.91
N PHE A 36 -1.47 -13.50 5.73
CA PHE A 36 -2.23 -12.59 4.88
C PHE A 36 -3.51 -12.12 5.59
N CYS A 37 -4.25 -13.01 6.24
CA CYS A 37 -5.49 -12.66 6.95
C CYS A 37 -5.26 -11.65 8.08
N THR A 38 -4.12 -11.75 8.76
CA THR A 38 -3.74 -10.88 9.88
C THR A 38 -3.18 -9.55 9.39
N VAL A 39 -2.39 -9.55 8.31
CA VAL A 39 -1.67 -8.36 7.82
C VAL A 39 -2.51 -7.53 6.84
N TRP A 40 -3.37 -8.16 6.03
CA TRP A 40 -4.20 -7.47 5.03
C TRP A 40 -5.04 -6.30 5.56
N PRO A 41 -5.70 -6.36 6.74
CA PRO A 41 -6.46 -5.23 7.27
C PRO A 41 -5.60 -3.97 7.44
N SER A 42 -4.41 -4.13 8.03
CA SER A 42 -3.45 -3.05 8.25
C SER A 42 -2.83 -2.57 6.93
N ALA A 43 -2.47 -3.50 6.04
CA ALA A 43 -1.93 -3.18 4.72
C ALA A 43 -2.93 -2.43 3.85
N LYS A 44 -4.21 -2.82 3.87
CA LYS A 44 -5.31 -2.12 3.20
C LYS A 44 -5.46 -0.68 3.72
N GLY A 45 -5.45 -0.49 5.03
CA GLY A 45 -5.50 0.86 5.62
C GLY A 45 -4.35 1.75 5.14
N GLY A 46 -3.14 1.19 5.03
CA GLY A 46 -1.98 1.88 4.45
C GLY A 46 -2.16 2.21 2.97
N LEU A 47 -2.68 1.28 2.16
CA LEU A 47 -2.98 1.49 0.74
C LEU A 47 -4.06 2.57 0.53
N GLU A 48 -5.09 2.62 1.37
CA GLU A 48 -6.11 3.67 1.31
C GLU A 48 -5.55 5.05 1.70
N ALA A 49 -4.71 5.12 2.72
CA ALA A 49 -3.99 6.35 3.07
C ALA A 49 -3.07 6.81 1.94
N LEU A 50 -2.32 5.88 1.33
CA LEU A 50 -1.47 6.16 0.18
C LEU A 50 -2.29 6.67 -1.01
N ARG A 51 -3.45 6.05 -1.30
CA ARG A 51 -4.38 6.52 -2.32
C ARG A 51 -4.87 7.94 -2.03
N MET A 52 -5.22 8.24 -0.79
CA MET A 52 -5.65 9.58 -0.38
C MET A 52 -4.53 10.61 -0.61
N ILE A 53 -3.31 10.34 -0.15
CA ILE A 53 -2.15 11.23 -0.33
C ILE A 53 -1.87 11.45 -1.82
N LEU A 54 -1.85 10.38 -2.62
CA LEU A 54 -1.60 10.45 -4.06
C LEU A 54 -2.72 11.14 -4.84
N SER A 55 -3.93 11.24 -4.28
CA SER A 55 -5.03 12.00 -4.88
C SER A 55 -4.79 13.51 -4.85
N PHE A 56 -3.97 14.00 -3.92
CA PHE A 56 -3.57 15.41 -3.82
C PHE A 56 -2.36 15.76 -4.70
N VAL A 57 -1.70 14.77 -5.31
CA VAL A 57 -0.55 14.98 -6.19
C VAL A 57 -1.03 15.12 -7.64
N PRO A 58 -0.90 16.30 -8.27
CA PRO A 58 -1.27 16.49 -9.67
C PRO A 58 -0.41 15.59 -10.57
N GLY A 59 -1.03 14.82 -11.46
CA GLY A 59 -0.35 13.96 -12.43
C GLY A 59 -0.13 12.50 -12.00
N VAL A 60 0.00 12.21 -10.70
CA VAL A 60 0.13 10.82 -10.19
C VAL A 60 -1.24 10.21 -9.89
N SER A 61 -2.20 11.03 -9.47
CA SER A 61 -3.57 10.65 -9.11
C SER A 61 -4.32 9.90 -10.22
N VAL A 62 -4.05 10.23 -11.49
CA VAL A 62 -4.72 9.64 -12.67
C VAL A 62 -4.37 8.16 -12.92
N ILE A 63 -3.22 7.68 -12.43
CA ILE A 63 -2.76 6.29 -12.66
C ILE A 63 -2.70 5.51 -11.34
N ALA A 64 -2.17 6.12 -10.28
CA ALA A 64 -1.99 5.44 -9.01
C ALA A 64 -3.32 5.18 -8.28
N GLY A 65 -4.29 6.09 -8.39
CA GLY A 65 -5.61 5.93 -7.76
C GLY A 65 -6.34 4.65 -8.23
N PRO A 66 -6.48 4.43 -9.55
CA PRO A 66 -7.05 3.21 -10.10
C PRO A 66 -6.25 1.95 -9.74
N ALA A 67 -4.92 1.99 -9.86
CA ALA A 67 -4.06 0.85 -9.56
C ALA A 67 -4.17 0.40 -8.10
N ILE A 68 -4.12 1.34 -7.15
CA ILE A 68 -4.28 1.04 -5.73
C ILE A 68 -5.68 0.51 -5.43
N SER A 69 -6.71 1.05 -6.08
CA SER A 69 -8.09 0.56 -5.93
C SER A 69 -8.24 -0.89 -6.41
N ILE A 70 -7.60 -1.27 -7.51
CA ILE A 70 -7.59 -2.65 -8.02
C ILE A 70 -6.89 -3.59 -7.03
N VAL A 71 -5.75 -3.19 -6.49
CA VAL A 71 -5.00 -3.99 -5.50
C VAL A 71 -5.82 -4.20 -4.23
N ILE A 72 -6.50 -3.15 -3.74
CA ILE A 72 -7.40 -3.24 -2.57
C ILE A 72 -8.56 -4.21 -2.88
N ALA A 73 -9.20 -4.09 -4.04
CA ALA A 73 -10.30 -4.97 -4.41
C ALA A 73 -9.87 -6.43 -4.55
N ALA A 74 -8.70 -6.69 -5.17
CA ALA A 74 -8.15 -8.02 -5.32
C ALA A 74 -7.79 -8.65 -3.96
N GLY A 75 -7.17 -7.88 -3.06
CA GLY A 75 -6.84 -8.39 -1.74
C GLY A 75 -8.06 -8.55 -0.82
N ASP A 76 -9.11 -7.73 -0.95
CA ASP A 76 -10.38 -7.97 -0.26
C ASP A 76 -11.05 -9.25 -0.76
N ALA A 77 -11.05 -9.50 -2.08
CA ALA A 77 -11.57 -10.75 -2.64
C ALA A 77 -10.76 -11.96 -2.15
N ALA A 78 -9.43 -11.85 -2.12
CA ALA A 78 -8.55 -12.87 -1.56
C ALA A 78 -8.81 -13.08 -0.06
N LYS A 79 -9.01 -12.01 0.72
CA LYS A 79 -9.35 -12.11 2.14
C LYS A 79 -10.69 -12.81 2.34
N SER A 80 -11.73 -12.45 1.60
CA SER A 80 -13.03 -13.12 1.69
C SER A 80 -12.97 -14.59 1.27
N ALA A 81 -12.11 -14.95 0.32
CA ALA A 81 -11.96 -16.32 -0.15
C ALA A 81 -11.11 -17.20 0.80
N LEU A 82 -10.02 -16.63 1.33
CA LEU A 82 -9.03 -17.34 2.13
C LEU A 82 -9.37 -17.25 3.63
N CYS A 83 -9.64 -16.07 4.14
CA CYS A 83 -9.82 -15.77 5.58
C CYS A 83 -11.26 -16.00 6.03
N LYS A 84 -11.69 -17.25 5.99
CA LYS A 84 -12.95 -17.73 6.60
C LYS A 84 -12.78 -17.96 8.09
#